data_AF-A0AAD6NIN3-F1
#
_entry.id   AF-A0AAD6NIN3-F1
#
_cell.length_a   1.000
_cell.length_b   1.000
_cell.length_c   1.000
_cell.angle_alpha   90.00
_cell.angle_beta   90.00
_cell.angle_gamma   90.00
#
_symmetry.space_group_name_H-M   'P 1'
#
loop_
_entity.id
_entity.type
_entity.pdbx_description
1 polymer ?
#
loop_
_entity_poly.entity_id
_entity_poly.type
_entity_poly.pdbx_seq_one_letter_code
_entity_poly.pdbx_strand_id
1 'polypeptide(L)'
;MTRTTRQSVGRGKPEEQMPPPPPPPSAGTTTTAATKPPAEESSDAAAAALQKRIRSPLLEKVFDRAVKASLSGVTLEAWNKCFPTPTAKRPEQMREVRKKFCDIYELNVRKNFEDIIATRKLLAALDNLDILIAEAQSRRSTYESTHPPHAHAPEPAPTAQPSSSPSTKQESSQISTKQESSQLSAKLESSQPAPPPPAPTPQPSQKEGNQEPQRDPDAPLPLHEFTPEDLYTSHLHPLLTLQSVRLTSLLTAQQSSIDDLIARRETQQSDLRALIATLEQRLAVVGEAAGGVKEILEMDDEMEGT
;
A
#
# COMPACT_ATOMS: atom_id res chain seq x y z
N MET A 1 32.41 -7.23 68.14
CA MET A 1 32.07 -6.11 69.06
C MET A 1 31.20 -5.12 68.29
N THR A 2 29.96 -4.89 68.77
CA THR A 2 29.12 -3.67 68.61
C THR A 2 28.87 -3.11 67.19
N ARG A 3 27.67 -2.77 66.72
CA ARG A 3 26.51 -2.12 67.38
C ARG A 3 25.38 -1.91 66.34
N THR A 4 24.13 -1.89 66.83
CA THR A 4 23.03 -0.93 66.50
C THR A 4 22.40 -0.94 65.09
N THR A 5 21.16 -1.42 64.89
CA THR A 5 19.81 -0.82 65.16
C THR A 5 19.36 0.28 64.18
N ARG A 6 18.22 0.04 63.48
CA ARG A 6 17.11 1.00 63.21
C ARG A 6 15.91 0.21 62.67
N GLN A 7 14.88 -0.10 63.47
CA GLN A 7 13.67 0.71 63.78
C GLN A 7 12.87 1.00 62.48
N SER A 8 11.70 0.38 62.19
CA SER A 8 10.39 0.26 62.87
C SER A 8 9.34 1.05 62.07
N VAL A 9 8.06 0.65 62.26
CA VAL A 9 6.79 1.24 61.81
C VAL A 9 6.38 0.79 60.39
N GLY A 10 5.33 -0.01 60.15
CA GLY A 10 4.16 -0.37 60.96
C GLY A 10 2.90 0.28 60.38
N ARG A 11 2.00 -0.53 59.79
CA ARG A 11 0.53 -0.44 59.89
C ARG A 11 -0.12 -1.39 58.89
N GLY A 12 -0.90 -2.32 59.42
CA GLY A 12 -1.77 -3.20 58.65
C GLY A 12 -3.05 -2.52 58.17
N LYS A 13 -3.69 -3.15 57.20
CA LYS A 13 -5.12 -3.06 56.90
C LYS A 13 -5.55 -4.40 56.24
N PRO A 14 -6.77 -4.91 56.51
CA PRO A 14 -7.08 -6.34 56.49
C PRO A 14 -7.54 -6.86 55.13
N GLU A 15 -7.58 -8.18 55.07
CA GLU A 15 -8.12 -9.07 54.02
C GLU A 15 -9.39 -8.56 53.33
N GLU A 16 -9.38 -8.59 52.00
CA GLU A 16 -10.54 -9.00 51.23
C GLU A 16 -10.10 -10.05 50.22
N GLN A 17 -10.85 -11.14 50.24
CA GLN A 17 -10.51 -12.48 49.82
C GLN A 17 -10.86 -12.66 48.34
N MET A 18 -9.89 -13.03 47.51
CA MET A 18 -10.09 -13.40 46.10
C MET A 18 -9.46 -14.78 45.87
N PRO A 19 -10.15 -15.72 45.19
CA PRO A 19 -9.78 -17.15 45.21
C PRO A 19 -8.44 -17.44 44.50
N PRO A 20 -7.68 -18.45 44.95
CA PRO A 20 -6.37 -18.79 44.39
C PRO A 20 -6.48 -19.42 42.99
N PRO A 21 -5.51 -19.16 42.09
CA PRO A 21 -5.44 -19.84 40.79
C PRO A 21 -5.01 -21.32 40.95
N PRO A 22 -5.49 -22.23 40.08
CA PRO A 22 -5.18 -23.66 40.17
C PRO A 22 -3.71 -23.96 39.83
N PRO A 23 -3.12 -25.01 40.44
CA PRO A 23 -1.71 -25.38 40.27
C PRO A 23 -1.40 -26.03 38.91
N PRO A 24 -0.15 -25.93 38.41
CA PRO A 24 0.28 -26.65 37.22
C PRO A 24 0.58 -28.13 37.54
N PRO A 25 0.18 -29.10 36.70
CA PRO A 25 0.65 -30.47 36.84
C PRO A 25 2.05 -30.64 36.25
N SER A 26 3.00 -31.02 37.09
CA SER A 26 4.34 -31.47 36.71
C SER A 26 4.36 -32.94 36.27
N ALA A 27 5.07 -33.16 35.15
CA ALA A 27 5.89 -34.33 34.78
C ALA A 27 5.31 -35.76 34.88
N GLY A 28 5.20 -36.40 33.72
CA GLY A 28 5.13 -37.85 33.56
C GLY A 28 5.66 -38.26 32.18
N THR A 29 6.80 -38.95 32.17
CA THR A 29 7.56 -39.45 31.02
C THR A 29 6.98 -40.77 30.49
N THR A 30 6.74 -40.91 29.18
CA THR A 30 6.82 -42.20 28.44
C THR A 30 6.82 -42.01 26.90
N THR A 31 7.98 -42.33 26.30
CA THR A 31 8.20 -43.17 25.10
C THR A 31 7.23 -43.16 23.90
N THR A 32 7.76 -42.62 22.78
CA THR A 32 7.80 -43.15 21.40
C THR A 32 6.56 -43.79 20.75
N ALA A 33 5.96 -43.10 19.77
CA ALA A 33 5.48 -43.71 18.52
C ALA A 33 5.39 -42.66 17.40
N ALA A 34 5.97 -43.01 16.24
CA ALA A 34 6.11 -42.18 15.06
C ALA A 34 4.78 -41.83 14.39
N THR A 35 4.62 -40.59 13.93
CA THR A 35 3.74 -40.23 12.80
C THR A 35 4.29 -38.99 12.08
N LYS A 36 5.01 -39.27 10.99
CA LYS A 36 5.08 -38.57 9.69
C LYS A 36 4.63 -37.09 9.62
N PRO A 37 5.53 -36.13 9.31
CA PRO A 37 5.15 -34.79 8.89
C PRO A 37 4.70 -34.77 7.41
N PRO A 38 3.63 -34.05 7.03
CA PRO A 38 3.40 -33.67 5.65
C PRO A 38 4.39 -32.58 5.24
N ALA A 39 5.29 -32.94 4.33
CA ALA A 39 6.01 -32.00 3.47
C ALA A 39 5.15 -31.66 2.24
N GLU A 40 5.59 -30.62 1.52
CA GLU A 40 5.22 -30.27 0.14
C GLU A 40 4.03 -29.30 -0.03
N GLU A 41 4.20 -28.05 0.38
CA GLU A 41 3.71 -26.93 -0.45
C GLU A 41 4.91 -26.04 -0.84
N SER A 42 5.07 -25.85 -2.16
CA SER A 42 5.84 -24.80 -2.84
C SER A 42 7.32 -25.01 -3.25
N SER A 43 7.66 -26.12 -3.90
CA SER A 43 8.90 -26.19 -4.71
C SER A 43 8.85 -25.28 -5.95
N ASP A 44 7.66 -25.07 -6.55
CA ASP A 44 7.49 -24.22 -7.73
C ASP A 44 7.62 -22.71 -7.45
N ALA A 45 7.19 -22.24 -6.27
CA ALA A 45 7.30 -20.83 -5.93
C ALA A 45 8.76 -20.42 -5.68
N ALA A 46 9.56 -21.32 -5.08
CA ALA A 46 10.99 -21.12 -4.88
C ALA A 46 11.76 -21.16 -6.21
N ALA A 47 11.39 -22.05 -7.13
CA ALA A 47 11.97 -22.11 -8.48
C ALA A 47 11.61 -20.87 -9.32
N ALA A 48 10.37 -20.38 -9.23
CA ALA A 48 9.94 -19.12 -9.86
C ALA A 48 10.62 -17.89 -9.23
N ALA A 49 10.90 -17.91 -7.93
CA ALA A 49 11.68 -16.87 -7.25
C ALA A 49 13.18 -16.91 -7.62
N LEU A 50 13.73 -18.11 -7.87
CA LEU A 50 15.07 -18.33 -8.42
C LEU A 50 15.19 -17.85 -9.86
N GLN A 51 14.15 -18.03 -10.68
CA GLN A 51 14.07 -17.48 -12.03
C GLN A 51 14.06 -15.96 -12.06
N LYS A 52 13.66 -15.30 -10.96
CA LYS A 52 13.83 -13.84 -10.87
C LYS A 52 15.32 -13.49 -10.72
N ARG A 53 16.10 -14.21 -9.90
CA ARG A 53 17.50 -13.87 -9.55
C ARG A 53 18.55 -14.54 -10.44
N ILE A 54 18.55 -14.22 -11.73
CA ILE A 54 19.45 -14.85 -12.71
C ILE A 54 20.81 -14.15 -12.76
N ARG A 55 20.87 -12.84 -12.50
CA ARG A 55 22.07 -12.03 -12.84
C ARG A 55 23.22 -12.19 -11.86
N SER A 56 22.91 -12.28 -10.57
CA SER A 56 23.89 -12.50 -9.51
C SER A 56 24.77 -13.76 -9.77
N PRO A 57 24.22 -14.96 -9.96
CA PRO A 57 25.02 -16.15 -10.26
C PRO A 57 25.65 -16.13 -11.66
N LEU A 58 25.07 -15.38 -12.61
CA LEU A 58 25.67 -15.20 -13.93
C LEU A 58 26.96 -14.38 -13.86
N LEU A 59 26.99 -13.33 -13.04
CA LEU A 59 28.17 -12.50 -12.83
C LEU A 59 29.35 -13.34 -12.33
N GLU A 60 29.11 -14.19 -11.33
CA GLU A 60 30.13 -15.11 -10.79
C GLU A 60 30.64 -16.08 -11.87
N LYS A 61 29.74 -16.66 -12.68
CA LYS A 61 30.11 -17.54 -13.80
C LYS A 61 30.96 -16.84 -14.85
N VAL A 62 30.62 -15.61 -15.21
CA VAL A 62 31.39 -14.80 -16.18
C VAL A 62 32.76 -14.46 -15.62
N PHE A 63 32.85 -14.11 -14.34
CA PHE A 63 34.12 -13.87 -13.65
C PHE A 63 35.01 -15.11 -13.64
N ASP A 64 34.50 -16.27 -13.22
CA ASP A 64 35.27 -17.52 -13.21
C ASP A 64 35.75 -17.89 -14.63
N ARG A 65 34.92 -17.66 -15.65
CA ARG A 65 35.31 -17.86 -17.04
C ARG A 65 36.45 -16.93 -17.46
N ALA A 66 36.39 -15.65 -17.07
CA ALA A 66 37.40 -14.65 -17.39
C ALA A 66 38.74 -14.95 -16.68
N VAL A 67 38.71 -15.36 -15.42
CA VAL A 67 39.93 -15.74 -14.67
C VAL A 67 40.58 -16.98 -15.30
N LYS A 68 39.79 -18.01 -15.61
CA LYS A 68 40.30 -19.22 -16.30
C LYS A 68 40.88 -18.89 -17.68
N ALA A 69 40.22 -18.03 -18.44
CA ALA A 69 40.73 -17.58 -19.74
C ALA A 69 42.07 -16.83 -19.59
N SER A 70 42.17 -15.94 -18.59
CA SER A 70 43.40 -15.18 -18.31
C SER A 70 44.57 -16.09 -17.93
N LEU A 71 44.32 -17.09 -17.08
CA LEU A 71 45.34 -18.06 -16.66
C LEU A 71 45.71 -19.07 -17.75
N SER A 72 44.80 -19.35 -18.69
CA SER A 72 45.07 -20.26 -19.81
C SER A 72 46.19 -19.76 -20.74
N GLY A 73 46.38 -18.44 -20.84
CA GLY A 73 47.46 -17.83 -21.63
C GLY A 73 48.84 -17.99 -21.01
N VAL A 74 48.93 -18.23 -19.69
CA VAL A 74 50.19 -18.47 -19.00
C VAL A 74 50.56 -19.94 -19.18
N THR A 75 50.92 -20.37 -20.38
CA THR A 75 51.37 -21.75 -20.67
C THR A 75 52.84 -21.95 -20.26
N LEU A 76 53.25 -23.22 -20.08
CA LEU A 76 54.65 -23.53 -19.76
C LEU A 76 55.60 -23.08 -20.88
N GLU A 77 55.17 -23.24 -22.14
CA GLU A 77 55.95 -22.88 -23.31
C GLU A 77 56.12 -21.37 -23.44
N ALA A 78 55.04 -20.60 -23.27
CA ALA A 78 55.10 -19.15 -23.26
C ALA A 78 55.98 -18.63 -22.12
N TRP A 79 55.87 -19.23 -20.94
CA TRP A 79 56.69 -18.92 -19.77
C TRP A 79 58.19 -19.20 -20.00
N ASN A 80 58.50 -20.37 -20.57
CA ASN A 80 59.88 -20.77 -20.87
C ASN A 80 60.53 -19.90 -21.94
N LYS A 81 59.75 -19.42 -22.92
CA LYS A 81 60.24 -18.49 -23.95
C LYS A 81 60.67 -17.15 -23.37
N CYS A 82 59.96 -16.65 -22.35
CA CYS A 82 60.30 -15.39 -21.67
C CYS A 82 61.52 -15.53 -20.74
N PHE A 83 61.83 -16.75 -20.28
CA PHE A 83 62.92 -17.02 -19.34
C PHE A 83 63.81 -18.21 -19.80
N PRO A 84 64.57 -18.06 -20.91
CA PRO A 84 65.32 -19.17 -21.48
C PRO A 84 66.46 -19.64 -20.56
N THR A 85 67.21 -18.72 -19.93
CA THR A 85 68.36 -19.07 -19.08
C THR A 85 67.97 -19.78 -17.78
N PRO A 86 66.95 -19.33 -17.02
CA PRO A 86 66.48 -20.03 -15.83
C PRO A 86 65.88 -21.40 -16.15
N THR A 87 65.12 -21.51 -17.23
CA THR A 87 64.49 -22.78 -17.65
C THR A 87 65.53 -23.82 -18.04
N ALA A 88 66.62 -23.44 -18.73
CA ALA A 88 67.69 -24.35 -19.08
C ALA A 88 68.48 -24.87 -17.88
N LYS A 89 68.68 -24.04 -16.85
CA LYS A 89 69.45 -24.42 -15.65
C LYS A 89 68.63 -25.19 -14.63
N ARG A 90 67.35 -24.81 -14.42
CA ARG A 90 66.47 -25.40 -13.39
C ARG A 90 65.00 -25.38 -13.85
N PRO A 91 64.58 -26.32 -14.71
CA PRO A 91 63.22 -26.34 -15.24
C PRO A 91 62.17 -26.60 -14.15
N GLU A 92 62.47 -27.46 -13.15
CA GLU A 92 61.58 -27.78 -12.03
C GLU A 92 61.16 -26.53 -11.24
N GLN A 93 62.14 -25.70 -10.87
CA GLN A 93 61.89 -24.46 -10.12
C GLN A 93 61.02 -23.49 -10.92
N MET A 94 61.22 -23.39 -12.23
CA MET A 94 60.38 -22.52 -13.08
C MET A 94 58.94 -23.01 -13.20
N ARG A 95 58.69 -24.33 -13.17
CA ARG A 95 57.31 -24.85 -13.10
C ARG A 95 56.65 -24.51 -11.78
N GLU A 96 57.40 -24.64 -10.68
CA GLU A 96 56.90 -24.31 -9.35
C GLU A 96 56.59 -22.81 -9.21
N VAL A 97 57.47 -21.93 -9.72
CA VAL A 97 57.24 -20.48 -9.73
C VAL A 97 56.01 -20.12 -10.54
N ARG A 98 55.85 -20.67 -11.75
CA ARG A 98 54.65 -20.45 -12.57
C ARG A 98 53.39 -20.91 -11.84
N LYS A 99 53.43 -22.09 -11.21
CA LYS A 99 52.30 -22.61 -10.43
C LYS A 99 51.94 -21.66 -9.29
N LYS A 100 52.91 -21.28 -8.46
CA LYS A 100 52.72 -20.32 -7.36
C LYS A 100 52.18 -18.97 -7.86
N PHE A 101 52.67 -18.50 -9.02
CA PHE A 101 52.17 -17.28 -9.62
C PHE A 101 50.69 -17.38 -9.99
N CYS A 102 50.27 -18.46 -10.68
CA CYS A 102 48.87 -18.69 -11.00
C CYS A 102 47.99 -18.79 -9.74
N ASP A 103 48.45 -19.54 -8.73
CA ASP A 103 47.71 -19.75 -7.48
C ASP A 103 47.54 -18.42 -6.70
N ILE A 104 48.61 -17.63 -6.56
CA ILE A 104 48.57 -16.34 -5.86
C ILE A 104 47.73 -15.32 -6.64
N TYR A 105 47.86 -15.31 -7.97
CA TYR A 105 47.06 -14.42 -8.81
C TYR A 105 45.57 -14.72 -8.70
N GLU A 106 45.17 -15.99 -8.82
CA GLU A 106 43.77 -16.39 -8.67
C GLU A 106 43.22 -16.03 -7.29
N LEU A 107 43.96 -16.34 -6.23
CA LEU A 107 43.56 -16.02 -4.86
C LEU A 107 43.36 -14.51 -4.66
N ASN A 108 44.31 -13.69 -5.14
CA ASN A 108 44.23 -12.25 -4.99
C ASN A 108 43.08 -11.66 -5.81
N VAL A 109 42.90 -12.10 -7.07
CA VAL A 109 41.82 -11.59 -7.93
C VAL A 109 40.45 -11.97 -7.37
N ARG A 110 40.28 -13.20 -6.88
CA ARG A 110 39.04 -13.66 -6.24
C ARG A 110 38.75 -12.87 -4.97
N LYS A 111 39.75 -12.67 -4.10
CA LYS A 111 39.60 -11.87 -2.88
C LYS A 111 39.21 -10.41 -3.17
N ASN A 112 39.86 -9.76 -4.16
CA ASN A 112 39.51 -8.40 -4.55
C ASN A 112 38.10 -8.33 -5.13
N PHE A 113 37.69 -9.33 -5.90
CA PHE A 113 36.34 -9.41 -6.46
C PHE A 113 35.28 -9.55 -5.37
N GLU A 114 35.50 -10.43 -4.39
CA GLU A 114 34.62 -10.59 -3.22
C GLU A 114 34.52 -9.30 -2.40
N ASP A 115 35.64 -8.60 -2.19
CA ASP A 115 35.67 -7.33 -1.47
C ASP A 115 34.88 -6.23 -2.21
N ILE A 116 35.01 -6.15 -3.53
CA ILE A 116 34.22 -5.23 -4.37
C ILE A 116 32.73 -5.56 -4.30
N ILE A 117 32.37 -6.85 -4.37
CA ILE A 117 30.99 -7.31 -4.23
C ILE A 117 30.41 -6.90 -2.89
N ALA A 118 31.16 -7.12 -1.81
CA ALA A 118 30.72 -6.81 -0.45
C ALA A 118 30.57 -5.29 -0.25
N THR A 119 31.60 -4.52 -0.62
CA THR A 119 31.63 -3.06 -0.45
C THR A 119 30.49 -2.37 -1.20
N ARG A 120 30.20 -2.81 -2.44
CA ARG A 120 29.16 -2.21 -3.28
C ARG A 120 27.79 -2.84 -3.10
N LYS A 121 27.67 -3.89 -2.27
CA LYS A 121 26.46 -4.70 -2.12
C LYS A 121 25.90 -5.15 -3.49
N LEU A 122 26.79 -5.52 -4.40
CA LEU A 122 26.45 -5.69 -5.82
C LEU A 122 25.42 -6.80 -6.03
N LEU A 123 25.55 -7.93 -5.32
CA LEU A 123 24.61 -9.04 -5.44
C LEU A 123 23.20 -8.64 -5.01
N ALA A 124 23.08 -7.89 -3.91
CA ALA A 124 21.78 -7.38 -3.46
C ALA A 124 21.17 -6.38 -4.47
N ALA A 125 22.00 -5.54 -5.10
CA ALA A 125 21.54 -4.62 -6.13
C ALA A 125 21.07 -5.33 -7.40
N LEU A 126 21.80 -6.38 -7.84
CA LEU A 126 21.42 -7.20 -8.99
C LEU A 126 20.13 -7.98 -8.72
N ASP A 127 20.00 -8.57 -7.52
CA ASP A 127 18.77 -9.24 -7.09
C ASP A 127 17.58 -8.28 -7.05
N ASN A 128 17.78 -7.04 -6.58
CA ASN A 128 16.73 -6.03 -6.57
C ASN A 128 16.34 -5.58 -8.00
N LEU A 129 17.33 -5.41 -8.88
CA LEU A 129 17.08 -5.09 -10.29
C LEU A 129 16.25 -6.19 -10.98
N ASP A 130 16.55 -7.44 -10.67
CA ASP A 130 15.83 -8.62 -11.15
C ASP A 130 14.36 -8.61 -10.68
N ILE A 131 14.10 -8.23 -9.42
CA ILE A 131 12.74 -8.03 -8.89
C ILE A 131 12.01 -6.90 -9.63
N LEU A 132 12.66 -5.74 -9.79
CA LEU A 132 12.07 -4.57 -10.45
C LEU A 132 11.71 -4.84 -11.91
N ILE A 133 12.54 -5.60 -12.63
CA ILE A 133 12.24 -5.96 -14.02
C ILE A 133 11.08 -6.93 -14.10
N ALA A 134 11.01 -7.92 -13.21
CA ALA A 134 9.87 -8.83 -13.17
C ALA A 134 8.56 -8.09 -12.87
N GLU A 135 8.59 -7.12 -11.95
CA GLU A 135 7.44 -6.26 -11.65
C GLU A 135 7.06 -5.38 -12.85
N ALA A 136 8.03 -4.74 -13.50
CA ALA A 136 7.78 -3.90 -14.66
C ALA A 136 7.20 -4.69 -15.84
N GLN A 137 7.71 -5.91 -16.10
CA GLN A 137 7.18 -6.82 -17.11
C GLN A 137 5.74 -7.24 -16.78
N SER A 138 5.46 -7.55 -15.50
CA SER A 138 4.11 -7.85 -15.03
C SER A 138 3.16 -6.67 -15.32
N ARG A 139 3.51 -5.46 -14.89
CA ARG A 139 2.71 -4.24 -15.13
C ARG A 139 2.48 -3.99 -16.63
N ARG A 140 3.51 -4.18 -17.47
CA ARG A 140 3.38 -4.07 -18.93
C ARG A 140 2.38 -5.09 -19.47
N SER A 141 2.47 -6.34 -19.06
CA SER A 141 1.54 -7.39 -19.51
C SER A 141 0.10 -7.12 -19.06
N THR A 142 -0.10 -6.59 -17.85
CA THR A 142 -1.42 -6.18 -17.34
C THR A 142 -1.97 -4.99 -18.13
N TYR A 143 -1.14 -3.99 -18.43
CA TYR A 143 -1.54 -2.84 -19.23
C TYR A 143 -1.95 -3.26 -20.64
N GLU A 144 -1.13 -4.07 -21.33
CA GLU A 144 -1.42 -4.60 -22.68
C GLU A 144 -2.71 -5.43 -22.71
N SER A 145 -3.00 -6.19 -21.65
CA SER A 145 -4.24 -6.95 -21.54
C SER A 145 -5.47 -6.08 -21.31
N THR A 146 -5.31 -4.92 -20.66
CA THR A 146 -6.41 -3.99 -20.34
C THR A 146 -6.67 -3.01 -21.48
N HIS A 147 -5.61 -2.62 -22.19
CA HIS A 147 -5.62 -1.72 -23.35
C HIS A 147 -5.07 -2.50 -24.56
N PRO A 148 -5.93 -3.24 -25.29
CA PRO A 148 -5.48 -3.86 -26.53
C PRO A 148 -5.01 -2.74 -27.48
N PRO A 149 -3.93 -2.98 -28.24
CA PRO A 149 -3.29 -1.92 -29.01
C PRO A 149 -4.31 -1.33 -30.00
N HIS A 150 -4.55 -0.02 -29.89
CA HIS A 150 -5.02 0.74 -31.04
C HIS A 150 -3.97 0.55 -32.12
N ALA A 151 -4.34 -0.20 -33.16
CA ALA A 151 -3.50 -0.42 -34.33
C ALA A 151 -2.91 0.92 -34.76
N HIS A 152 -1.58 1.01 -34.80
CA HIS A 152 -0.87 2.11 -35.43
C HIS A 152 -1.50 2.36 -36.80
N ALA A 153 -2.27 3.44 -36.91
CA ALA A 153 -2.58 4.02 -38.20
C ALA A 153 -1.25 4.48 -38.81
N PRO A 154 -0.88 4.04 -40.02
CA PRO A 154 0.33 4.52 -40.64
C PRO A 154 0.20 6.02 -40.94
N GLU A 155 1.20 6.75 -40.46
CA GLU A 155 1.54 8.16 -40.68
C GLU A 155 1.30 8.62 -42.15
N PRO A 156 0.62 9.77 -42.39
CA PRO A 156 0.50 10.33 -43.74
C PRO A 156 1.31 11.63 -43.94
N ALA A 157 2.11 11.70 -45.02
CA ALA A 157 2.30 12.84 -45.96
C ALA A 157 3.58 12.67 -46.83
N PRO A 158 3.74 13.29 -48.03
CA PRO A 158 3.05 14.48 -48.54
C PRO A 158 2.52 14.49 -50.00
N THR A 159 1.41 15.21 -50.18
CA THR A 159 0.90 16.06 -51.29
C THR A 159 1.33 15.86 -52.76
N ALA A 160 0.36 15.56 -53.64
CA ALA A 160 0.10 16.26 -54.92
C ALA A 160 -1.35 16.00 -55.43
N GLN A 161 -2.03 17.06 -55.86
CA GLN A 161 -3.47 17.20 -56.24
C GLN A 161 -3.82 16.62 -57.64
N PRO A 162 -4.96 16.95 -58.30
CA PRO A 162 -6.40 16.91 -57.94
C PRO A 162 -7.22 16.06 -58.96
N SER A 163 -8.47 15.64 -58.65
CA SER A 163 -9.62 15.70 -59.59
C SER A 163 -10.91 15.05 -59.07
N SER A 164 -12.01 15.73 -59.40
CA SER A 164 -13.41 15.28 -59.57
C SER A 164 -14.17 14.69 -58.38
N SER A 165 -15.08 15.50 -57.84
CA SER A 165 -16.40 15.08 -57.31
C SER A 165 -17.27 14.49 -58.45
N PRO A 166 -18.35 13.72 -58.16
CA PRO A 166 -19.59 14.33 -57.66
C PRO A 166 -20.40 13.52 -56.62
N SER A 167 -21.00 14.28 -55.69
CA SER A 167 -22.39 14.21 -55.19
C SER A 167 -23.06 12.85 -54.90
N THR A 168 -23.49 12.65 -53.64
CA THR A 168 -24.84 12.16 -53.28
C THR A 168 -25.23 12.64 -51.87
N LYS A 169 -26.49 13.05 -51.73
CA LYS A 169 -27.19 13.68 -50.61
C LYS A 169 -27.61 12.70 -49.50
N GLN A 170 -28.04 13.31 -48.37
CA GLN A 170 -28.96 12.81 -47.31
C GLN A 170 -28.35 11.78 -46.35
N GLU A 171 -28.55 11.82 -45.02
CA GLU A 171 -29.71 12.29 -44.26
C GLU A 171 -29.32 12.63 -42.80
N SER A 172 -30.01 13.62 -42.22
CA SER A 172 -29.96 14.03 -40.81
C SER A 172 -30.68 13.04 -39.89
N SER A 173 -30.23 12.93 -38.63
CA SER A 173 -31.03 12.79 -37.38
C SER A 173 -30.05 12.74 -36.20
N GLN A 174 -29.78 13.82 -35.44
CA GLN A 174 -30.57 14.35 -34.32
C GLN A 174 -31.25 13.29 -33.44
N ILE A 175 -30.64 12.98 -32.29
CA ILE A 175 -31.37 12.80 -31.02
C ILE A 175 -30.58 13.52 -29.92
N SER A 176 -31.13 14.65 -29.46
CA SER A 176 -30.88 15.19 -28.14
C SER A 176 -31.62 14.37 -27.09
N THR A 177 -30.99 14.12 -25.96
CA THR A 177 -31.70 13.96 -24.69
C THR A 177 -30.99 14.76 -23.61
N LYS A 178 -31.61 15.89 -23.32
CA LYS A 178 -31.36 16.78 -22.20
C LYS A 178 -32.14 16.20 -21.00
N GLN A 179 -31.52 16.06 -19.84
CA GLN A 179 -32.28 16.19 -18.59
C GLN A 179 -31.41 16.75 -17.46
N GLU A 180 -31.62 18.05 -17.24
CA GLU A 180 -31.32 18.83 -16.04
C GLU A 180 -32.24 18.46 -14.87
N SER A 181 -31.77 18.82 -13.67
CA SER A 181 -32.45 19.08 -12.39
C SER A 181 -32.07 18.08 -11.30
N SER A 182 -31.61 18.49 -10.10
CA SER A 182 -32.00 19.70 -9.36
C SER A 182 -30.86 20.26 -8.50
N GLN A 183 -30.64 21.57 -8.61
CA GLN A 183 -30.16 22.42 -7.53
C GLN A 183 -31.36 23.00 -6.78
N LEU A 184 -31.26 23.09 -5.44
CA LEU A 184 -31.86 24.08 -4.52
C LEU A 184 -31.48 23.57 -3.11
N SER A 185 -30.66 24.27 -2.32
CA SER A 185 -31.10 25.49 -1.64
C SER A 185 -29.89 26.27 -1.07
N ALA A 186 -30.01 27.59 -1.17
CA ALA A 186 -29.26 28.63 -0.46
C ALA A 186 -29.57 28.58 1.07
N LYS A 187 -29.04 29.36 2.01
CA LYS A 187 -28.28 30.62 2.06
C LYS A 187 -27.92 30.79 3.54
N LEU A 188 -26.72 31.23 3.90
CA LEU A 188 -26.57 32.08 5.10
C LEU A 188 -25.30 32.93 4.98
N GLU A 189 -25.48 34.16 5.40
CA GLU A 189 -24.76 35.37 5.06
C GLU A 189 -24.04 35.89 6.31
N SER A 190 -22.82 36.43 6.18
CA SER A 190 -22.29 37.42 7.13
C SER A 190 -21.11 38.19 6.55
N SER A 191 -21.31 39.52 6.46
CA SER A 191 -20.36 40.65 6.39
C SER A 191 -19.04 40.44 7.14
N GLN A 192 -17.88 41.09 6.85
CA GLN A 192 -17.54 42.47 6.42
C GLN A 192 -15.98 42.54 6.22
N PRO A 193 -15.29 43.71 6.13
CA PRO A 193 -15.12 44.72 5.07
C PRO A 193 -13.71 44.76 4.41
N ALA A 194 -13.58 45.51 3.31
CA ALA A 194 -12.34 45.81 2.59
C ALA A 194 -11.54 47.03 3.13
N PRO A 195 -10.23 47.12 2.79
CA PRO A 195 -9.53 48.40 2.57
C PRO A 195 -8.85 48.52 1.18
N PRO A 196 -8.38 49.73 0.76
CA PRO A 196 -8.50 50.30 -0.60
C PRO A 196 -7.30 50.10 -1.56
N PRO A 197 -7.42 50.50 -2.86
CA PRO A 197 -6.46 50.17 -3.91
C PRO A 197 -5.39 51.25 -4.16
N PRO A 198 -4.29 50.89 -4.85
CA PRO A 198 -3.65 51.81 -5.79
C PRO A 198 -3.50 51.24 -7.21
N ALA A 199 -3.44 52.16 -8.17
CA ALA A 199 -3.59 51.99 -9.63
C ALA A 199 -2.26 51.58 -10.36
N PRO A 200 -2.09 51.83 -11.68
CA PRO A 200 -2.05 50.83 -12.76
C PRO A 200 -0.65 50.54 -13.34
N THR A 201 -0.51 49.33 -13.92
CA THR A 201 0.37 48.81 -15.02
C THR A 201 1.80 49.39 -15.25
N PRO A 202 2.79 48.55 -15.65
CA PRO A 202 2.83 48.08 -17.05
C PRO A 202 3.22 46.61 -17.25
N GLN A 203 2.68 46.02 -18.32
CA GLN A 203 3.16 44.79 -18.95
C GLN A 203 4.66 44.84 -19.25
N PRO A 204 5.29 43.66 -19.44
CA PRO A 204 5.85 43.45 -20.76
C PRO A 204 5.43 42.11 -21.37
N SER A 205 4.93 42.24 -22.60
CA SER A 205 5.39 41.48 -23.76
C SER A 205 5.22 39.96 -23.72
N GLN A 206 4.13 39.56 -24.37
CA GLN A 206 4.02 38.34 -25.16
C GLN A 206 5.32 38.08 -25.94
N LYS A 207 5.86 36.87 -25.80
CA LYS A 207 6.68 36.24 -26.83
C LYS A 207 6.41 34.74 -26.82
N GLU A 208 5.90 34.28 -27.96
CA GLU A 208 6.22 32.99 -28.60
C GLU A 208 6.02 31.76 -27.68
N GLY A 209 4.86 31.09 -27.74
CA GLY A 209 4.57 30.25 -28.89
C GLY A 209 5.46 29.02 -28.86
N ASN A 210 5.24 28.12 -27.90
CA ASN A 210 5.78 26.78 -27.99
C ASN A 210 4.62 25.79 -27.84
N GLN A 211 4.33 25.10 -28.94
CA GLN A 211 3.32 24.06 -29.03
C GLN A 211 3.73 22.94 -28.07
N GLU A 212 2.96 22.77 -27.00
CA GLU A 212 2.95 21.52 -26.25
C GLU A 212 2.36 20.47 -27.20
N PRO A 213 3.08 19.40 -27.57
CA PRO A 213 2.49 18.35 -28.38
C PRO A 213 1.32 17.77 -27.57
N GLN A 214 0.11 17.77 -28.16
CA GLN A 214 -1.04 17.03 -27.66
C GLN A 214 -0.59 15.58 -27.45
N ARG A 215 -0.23 15.25 -26.21
CA ARG A 215 0.09 13.88 -25.80
C ARG A 215 -1.23 13.18 -25.53
N ASP A 216 -1.39 11.99 -26.09
CA ASP A 216 -2.46 11.09 -25.72
C ASP A 216 -2.40 10.85 -24.20
N PRO A 217 -3.46 11.14 -23.44
CA PRO A 217 -3.41 11.13 -21.97
C PRO A 217 -3.22 9.74 -21.37
N ASP A 218 -3.34 8.67 -22.18
CA ASP A 218 -3.37 7.28 -21.72
C ASP A 218 -2.07 6.50 -21.95
N ALA A 219 -1.06 7.09 -22.60
CA ALA A 219 0.22 6.42 -22.83
C ALA A 219 1.18 6.60 -21.64
N PRO A 220 1.80 5.53 -21.09
CA PRO A 220 2.73 5.64 -19.99
C PRO A 220 3.99 6.40 -20.44
N LEU A 221 4.25 7.53 -19.77
CA LEU A 221 5.40 8.38 -20.05
C LEU A 221 6.72 7.73 -19.61
N PRO A 222 7.80 7.87 -20.38
CA PRO A 222 9.12 7.37 -19.97
C PRO A 222 9.76 8.28 -18.90
N LEU A 223 10.56 7.69 -18.01
CA LEU A 223 11.11 8.37 -16.80
C LEU A 223 11.88 9.68 -17.06
N HIS A 224 12.44 9.87 -18.26
CA HIS A 224 13.23 11.05 -18.61
C HIS A 224 12.38 12.26 -19.02
N GLU A 225 11.08 12.07 -19.23
CA GLU A 225 10.13 13.13 -19.56
C GLU A 225 9.41 13.69 -18.31
N PHE A 226 9.66 13.11 -17.13
CA PHE A 226 9.03 13.56 -15.89
C PHE A 226 9.67 14.86 -15.43
N THR A 227 8.84 15.88 -15.24
CA THR A 227 9.27 17.12 -14.58
C THR A 227 9.44 16.88 -13.07
N PRO A 228 10.20 17.72 -12.35
CA PRO A 228 10.30 17.62 -10.89
C PRO A 228 8.94 17.69 -10.18
N GLU A 229 8.00 18.46 -10.73
CA GLU A 229 6.63 18.57 -10.21
C GLU A 229 5.85 17.27 -10.41
N ASP A 230 6.01 16.58 -11.55
CA ASP A 230 5.40 15.27 -11.78
C ASP A 230 5.94 14.20 -10.81
N LEU A 231 7.22 14.28 -10.48
CA LEU A 231 7.84 13.38 -9.51
C LEU A 231 7.33 13.66 -8.08
N TYR A 232 7.15 14.93 -7.73
CA TYR A 232 6.59 15.32 -6.43
C TYR A 232 5.13 14.89 -6.31
N THR A 233 4.30 15.20 -7.30
CA THR A 233 2.88 14.86 -7.32
C THR A 233 2.65 13.34 -7.33
N SER A 234 3.41 12.58 -8.13
CA SER A 234 3.31 11.12 -8.15
C SER A 234 3.65 10.47 -6.81
N HIS A 235 4.61 11.03 -6.04
CA HIS A 235 4.94 10.53 -4.71
C HIS A 235 3.92 10.96 -3.64
N LEU A 236 3.35 12.17 -3.75
CA LEU A 236 2.34 12.64 -2.81
C LEU A 236 0.98 11.98 -3.01
N HIS A 237 0.60 11.72 -4.25
CA HIS A 237 -0.69 11.15 -4.62
C HIS A 237 -1.07 9.92 -3.77
N PRO A 238 -0.24 8.85 -3.64
CA PRO A 238 -0.60 7.69 -2.82
C PRO A 238 -0.85 8.02 -1.35
N LEU A 239 -0.12 9.00 -0.78
CA LEU A 239 -0.34 9.44 0.61
C LEU A 239 -1.66 10.19 0.74
N LEU A 240 -1.96 11.07 -0.20
CA LEU A 240 -3.21 11.81 -0.24
C LEU A 240 -4.40 10.86 -0.44
N THR A 241 -4.28 9.86 -1.32
CA THR A 241 -5.31 8.83 -1.53
C THR A 241 -5.52 7.99 -0.27
N LEU A 242 -4.44 7.59 0.41
CA LEU A 242 -4.58 6.84 1.67
C LEU A 242 -5.30 7.67 2.74
N GLN A 243 -4.96 8.95 2.85
CA GLN A 243 -5.61 9.86 3.80
C GLN A 243 -7.07 10.12 3.42
N SER A 244 -7.38 10.30 2.13
CA SER A 244 -8.76 10.51 1.68
C SER A 244 -9.62 9.30 2.01
N VAL A 245 -9.15 8.09 1.70
CA VAL A 245 -9.85 6.83 2.01
C VAL A 245 -10.07 6.68 3.52
N ARG A 246 -9.07 7.04 4.33
CA ARG A 246 -9.19 6.99 5.80
C ARG A 246 -10.25 7.97 6.31
N LEU A 247 -10.23 9.21 5.84
CA LEU A 247 -11.18 10.23 6.27
C LEU A 247 -12.61 9.89 5.83
N THR A 248 -12.79 9.40 4.60
CA THR A 248 -14.10 8.96 4.12
C THR A 248 -14.61 7.77 4.93
N SER A 249 -13.74 6.81 5.26
CA SER A 249 -14.10 5.67 6.10
C SER A 249 -14.55 6.13 7.50
N LEU A 250 -13.83 7.05 8.13
CA LEU A 250 -14.21 7.61 9.42
C LEU A 250 -15.53 8.38 9.35
N LEU A 251 -15.72 9.18 8.31
CA LEU A 251 -16.98 9.90 8.09
C LEU A 251 -18.14 8.90 7.95
N THR A 252 -17.99 7.85 7.14
CA THR A 252 -19.03 6.84 6.97
C THR A 252 -19.33 6.09 8.27
N ALA A 253 -18.31 5.77 9.07
CA ALA A 253 -18.49 5.11 10.36
C ALA A 253 -19.19 6.03 11.39
N GLN A 254 -18.89 7.32 11.37
CA GLN A 254 -19.59 8.30 12.21
C GLN A 254 -21.03 8.50 11.75
N GLN A 255 -21.27 8.57 10.44
CA GLN A 255 -22.62 8.73 9.90
C GLN A 255 -23.49 7.52 10.27
N SER A 256 -22.99 6.29 10.11
CA SER A 256 -23.73 5.09 10.52
C SER A 256 -24.02 5.08 12.02
N SER A 257 -23.07 5.53 12.85
CA SER A 257 -23.28 5.65 14.30
C SER A 257 -24.34 6.70 14.66
N ILE A 258 -24.41 7.81 13.92
CA ILE A 258 -25.44 8.84 14.12
C ILE A 258 -26.81 8.27 13.73
N ASP A 259 -26.90 7.58 12.60
CA ASP A 259 -28.13 6.96 12.12
C ASP A 259 -28.64 5.91 13.12
N ASP A 260 -27.76 5.10 13.70
CA ASP A 260 -28.10 4.13 14.76
C ASP A 260 -28.66 4.81 16.02
N LEU A 261 -28.07 5.93 16.43
CA LEU A 261 -28.53 6.68 17.61
C LEU A 261 -29.88 7.37 17.36
N ILE A 262 -30.12 7.85 16.14
CA ILE A 262 -31.40 8.42 15.72
C ILE A 262 -32.47 7.33 15.74
N ALA A 263 -32.20 6.17 15.12
CA ALA A 263 -33.13 5.04 15.11
C ALA A 263 -33.50 4.60 16.54
N ARG A 264 -32.51 4.50 17.44
CA ARG A 264 -32.77 4.19 18.86
C ARG A 264 -33.64 5.23 19.53
N ARG A 265 -33.37 6.52 19.30
CA ARG A 265 -34.19 7.60 19.87
C ARG A 265 -35.62 7.53 19.36
N GLU A 266 -35.84 7.26 18.09
CA GLU A 266 -37.18 7.16 17.51
C GLU A 266 -37.97 6.00 18.11
N THR A 267 -37.35 4.83 18.27
CA THR A 267 -37.94 3.69 18.98
C THR A 267 -38.29 4.05 20.43
N GLN A 268 -37.38 4.70 21.16
CA GLN A 268 -37.66 5.15 22.53
C GLN A 268 -38.82 6.15 22.58
N GLN A 269 -38.92 7.05 21.61
CA GLN A 269 -40.01 8.01 21.55
C GLN A 269 -41.35 7.35 21.23
N SER A 270 -41.39 6.32 20.38
CA SER A 270 -42.62 5.56 20.15
C SER A 270 -43.04 4.77 21.39
N ASP A 271 -42.09 4.17 22.11
CA ASP A 271 -42.37 3.41 23.33
C ASP A 271 -42.93 4.31 24.44
N LEU A 272 -42.34 5.51 24.61
CA LEU A 272 -42.85 6.50 25.56
C LEU A 272 -44.26 6.97 25.22
N ARG A 273 -44.55 7.23 23.93
CA ARG A 273 -45.91 7.59 23.50
C ARG A 273 -46.91 6.47 23.78
N ALA A 274 -46.52 5.22 23.54
CA ALA A 274 -47.37 4.06 23.84
C ALA A 274 -47.62 3.90 25.35
N LEU A 275 -46.59 4.09 26.18
CA LEU A 275 -46.72 4.06 27.64
C LEU A 275 -47.61 5.17 28.17
N ILE A 276 -47.45 6.41 27.67
CA ILE A 276 -48.30 7.55 28.02
C ILE A 276 -49.75 7.25 27.64
N ALA A 277 -50.02 6.79 26.42
CA ALA A 277 -51.37 6.44 25.98
C ALA A 277 -51.99 5.33 26.86
N THR A 278 -51.19 4.34 27.27
CA THR A 278 -51.64 3.27 28.18
C THR A 278 -51.94 3.80 29.58
N LEU A 279 -51.13 4.74 30.09
CA LEU A 279 -51.37 5.38 31.39
C LEU A 279 -52.60 6.29 31.36
N GLU A 280 -52.77 7.08 30.30
CA GLU A 280 -53.96 7.90 30.08
C GLU A 280 -55.22 7.03 30.04
N GLN A 281 -55.17 5.88 29.35
CA GLN A 281 -56.27 4.92 29.33
C GLN A 281 -56.58 4.36 30.72
N ARG A 282 -55.56 4.00 31.52
CA ARG A 282 -55.76 3.51 32.89
C ARG A 282 -56.31 4.59 33.82
N LEU A 283 -55.86 5.83 33.67
CA LEU A 283 -56.38 6.98 34.42
C LEU A 283 -57.85 7.24 34.08
N ALA A 284 -58.25 7.10 32.82
CA ALA A 284 -59.66 7.20 32.44
C ALA A 284 -60.53 6.13 33.13
N VAL A 285 -60.07 4.87 33.17
CA VAL A 285 -60.77 3.78 33.87
C VAL A 285 -60.88 4.03 35.37
N VAL A 286 -59.81 4.52 36.02
CA VAL A 286 -59.84 4.86 37.45
C VAL A 286 -60.77 6.05 37.71
N GLY A 287 -60.78 7.05 36.82
CA GLY A 287 -61.70 8.19 36.90
C GLY A 287 -63.17 7.78 36.79
N GLU A 288 -63.49 6.86 35.87
CA GLU A 288 -64.83 6.28 35.73
C GLU A 288 -65.22 5.48 36.98
N ALA A 289 -64.34 4.63 37.49
CA ALA A 289 -64.58 3.87 38.72
C ALA A 289 -64.78 4.78 39.94
N ALA A 290 -63.99 5.85 40.08
CA ALA A 290 -64.16 6.84 41.14
C ALA A 290 -65.48 7.60 41.03
N GLY A 291 -65.93 7.91 39.81
CA GLY A 291 -67.24 8.49 39.54
C GLY A 291 -68.38 7.57 40.00
N GLY A 292 -68.31 6.28 39.67
CA GLY A 292 -69.30 5.29 40.12
C GLY A 292 -69.32 5.11 41.64
N VAL A 293 -68.17 5.13 42.31
CA VAL A 293 -68.12 5.09 43.80
C VAL A 293 -68.75 6.35 44.41
N LYS A 294 -68.54 7.53 43.81
CA LYS A 294 -69.18 8.77 44.25
C LYS A 294 -70.70 8.70 44.10
N GLU A 295 -71.19 8.16 43.00
CA GLU A 295 -72.63 7.96 42.76
C GLU A 295 -73.24 7.01 43.81
N ILE A 296 -72.57 5.90 44.13
CA ILE A 296 -73.03 4.97 45.18
C ILE A 296 -73.07 5.65 46.55
N LEU A 297 -72.06 6.44 46.90
CA LEU A 297 -72.04 7.19 48.18
C LEU A 297 -73.15 8.23 48.25
N GLU A 298 -73.43 8.94 47.14
CA GLU A 298 -74.55 9.88 47.08
C GLU A 298 -75.90 9.16 47.22
N MET A 299 -76.04 7.94 46.68
CA MET A 299 -77.24 7.11 46.87
C MET A 299 -77.42 6.60 48.32
N ASP A 300 -76.34 6.31 49.04
CA ASP A 300 -76.40 5.89 50.46
C ASP A 300 -76.71 7.08 51.39
N ASP A 301 -76.15 8.27 51.13
CA ASP A 301 -76.47 9.51 51.88
C ASP A 301 -77.96 9.91 51.71
N GLU A 302 -78.55 9.66 50.53
CA GLU A 302 -79.99 9.84 50.30
C GLU A 302 -80.86 8.81 51.04
N MET A 303 -80.32 7.64 51.39
CA MET A 303 -81.04 6.61 52.16
C MET A 303 -80.93 6.76 53.69
N GLU A 304 -79.90 7.40 54.24
CA GLU A 304 -79.78 7.66 55.69
C GLU A 304 -80.51 8.94 56.17
N GLY A 305 -81.07 9.74 55.25
CA GLY A 305 -81.69 11.05 55.54
C GLY A 305 -83.22 11.08 55.76
N THR A 306 -83.92 9.94 55.76
CA THR A 306 -85.38 9.83 55.96
C THR A 306 -85.74 8.97 57.17
#